data_AF-A0A819QNK4-F1
#
_entry.id   AF-A0A819QNK4-F1
#
_cell.length_a   1.000
_cell.length_b   1.000
_cell.length_c   1.000
_cell.angle_alpha   90.00
_cell.angle_beta   90.00
_cell.angle_gamma   90.00
#
_symmetry.space_group_name_H-M   'P 1'
#
loop_
_entity.id
_entity.type
_entity.pdbx_description
1 polymer ?
#
loop_
_entity_poly.entity_id
_entity_poly.type
_entity_poly.pdbx_seq_one_letter_code
_entity_poly.pdbx_strand_id
1 'polypeptide(L)' 'IESSFWDGRYAVVVMGDIAVYAKGNARPTGGAGACALLIGPNAPIVFKPAKK' A
#
# COMPACT_ATOMS: atom_id res chain seq x y z
N ILE A 1 -11.41 -7.11 -4.80
CA ILE A 1 -12.67 -6.58 -5.38
C ILE A 1 -13.01 -7.24 -6.71
N GLU A 2 -12.04 -7.65 -7.52
CA GLU A 2 -12.30 -8.33 -8.81
C GLU A 2 -12.62 -9.84 -8.69
N SER A 3 -12.54 -10.42 -7.48
CA SER A 3 -12.84 -11.84 -7.24
C SER A 3 -14.35 -12.10 -7.19
N SER A 4 -14.77 -13.31 -7.58
CA SER A 4 -16.17 -13.77 -7.43
C SER A 4 -16.68 -13.82 -5.98
N PHE A 5 -15.78 -13.84 -4.99
CA PHE A 5 -16.12 -13.84 -3.56
C PHE A 5 -16.32 -12.44 -2.97
N TRP A 6 -16.17 -11.38 -3.77
CA TRP A 6 -16.29 -10.03 -3.25
C TRP A 6 -17.75 -9.71 -2.88
N ASP A 7 -17.95 -9.23 -1.66
CA ASP A 7 -19.28 -8.98 -1.07
C ASP A 7 -19.74 -7.52 -1.15
N GLY A 8 -19.04 -6.69 -1.94
CA GLY A 8 -19.37 -5.27 -2.14
C GLY A 8 -18.76 -4.31 -1.12
N ARG A 9 -18.12 -4.78 -0.05
CA ARG A 9 -17.43 -3.90 0.91
C ARG A 9 -16.08 -3.40 0.39
N TYR A 10 -15.64 -2.23 0.86
CA TYR A 10 -14.28 -1.78 0.59
C TYR A 10 -13.24 -2.72 1.20
N ALA A 11 -12.12 -2.89 0.51
CA ALA A 11 -10.93 -3.47 1.11
C ALA A 11 -10.06 -2.35 1.70
N VAL A 12 -9.43 -2.61 2.84
CA VAL A 12 -8.49 -1.70 3.48
C VAL A 12 -7.10 -2.33 3.40
N VAL A 13 -6.13 -1.58 2.87
CA VAL A 13 -4.71 -1.96 2.88
C VAL A 13 -3.98 -1.01 3.81
N VAL A 14 -3.20 -1.56 4.73
CA VAL A 14 -2.35 -0.77 5.64
C VAL A 14 -0.91 -1.16 5.37
N MET A 15 -0.05 -0.17 5.18
CA MET A 15 1.37 -0.34 4.98
C MET A 15 2.09 0.53 6.00
N GLY A 16 3.10 -0.02 6.66
CA GLY A 16 3.93 0.73 7.59
C GLY A 16 5.27 0.06 7.78
N ASP A 17 6.30 0.86 8.01
CA ASP A 17 7.67 0.40 8.17
C ASP A 17 8.48 1.37 9.05
N ILE A 18 9.55 0.84 9.65
CA ILE A 18 10.53 1.58 10.41
C ILE A 18 11.92 1.12 9.95
N ALA A 19 12.55 1.95 9.12
CA ALA A 19 13.90 1.74 8.64
C ALA A 19 14.92 2.37 9.60
N VAL A 20 15.50 1.54 10.48
CA VAL A 20 16.59 1.93 11.40
C VAL A 20 17.91 1.29 10.96
N TYR A 21 18.96 2.11 10.85
CA TYR A 21 20.29 1.66 10.45
C TYR A 21 21.35 2.00 11.49
N ALA A 22 22.37 1.14 11.58
CA ALA A 22 23.54 1.39 12.40
C ALA A 22 24.33 2.64 11.94
N LYS A 23 25.33 3.07 12.73
CA LYS A 23 26.20 4.19 12.37
C LYS A 23 26.89 3.90 11.03
N GLY A 24 26.80 4.85 10.11
CA GLY A 24 27.38 4.76 8.76
C GLY A 24 26.62 5.62 7.78
N ASN A 25 27.00 5.53 6.51
CA ASN A 25 26.46 6.39 5.45
C ASN A 25 24.97 6.12 5.12
N ALA A 26 24.44 4.96 5.47
CA ALA A 26 23.02 4.63 5.28
C ALA A 26 22.11 5.23 6.37
N ARG A 27 22.67 5.67 7.50
CA ARG A 27 21.86 6.17 8.62
C ARG A 27 20.98 7.39 8.27
N PRO A 28 21.44 8.38 7.47
CA PRO A 28 20.59 9.49 7.04
C PRO A 28 19.44 9.09 6.10
N THR A 29 19.42 7.85 5.58
CA THR A 29 18.33 7.34 4.72
C THR A 29 17.32 6.49 5.49
N GLY A 30 17.38 6.49 6.83
CA GLY A 30 16.35 5.88 7.67
C GLY A 30 15.02 6.65 7.64
N GLY A 31 14.02 6.14 8.35
CA GLY A 31 12.72 6.79 8.43
C GLY A 31 11.67 5.85 9.02
N ALA A 32 10.50 6.40 9.30
CA ALA A 32 9.35 5.63 9.72
C ALA A 32 8.09 6.26 9.10
N GLY A 33 7.12 5.42 8.75
CA GLY A 33 5.88 5.89 8.17
C GLY A 33 4.82 4.82 8.13
N ALA A 34 3.57 5.25 8.05
CA ALA A 34 2.44 4.38 7.79
C ALA A 34 1.43 5.09 6.89
N CYS A 35 0.71 4.32 6.08
CA CYS A 35 -0.41 4.81 5.28
C CYS A 35 -1.49 3.74 5.16
N ALA A 36 -2.72 4.19 4.95
CA ALA A 36 -3.86 3.33 4.69
C ALA A 36 -4.48 3.69 3.34
N LEU A 37 -4.78 2.67 2.55
CA LEU A 37 -5.39 2.78 1.23
C LEU A 37 -6.76 2.10 1.29
N LEU A 38 -7.80 2.82 0.85
CA LEU A 38 -9.13 2.25 0.67
C LEU A 38 -9.29 1.83 -0.80
N ILE A 39 -9.64 0.55 -1.02
CA ILE A 39 -9.76 -0.02 -2.36
C ILE A 39 -11.21 -0.40 -2.63
N GLY A 40 -11.75 0.11 -3.75
CA GLY A 40 -13.11 -0.16 -4.21
C GLY A 40 -13.36 0.28 -5.66
N PRO A 41 -14.58 0.05 -6.17
CA PRO A 41 -14.98 0.49 -7.50
C PRO A 41 -15.04 2.02 -7.59
N ASN A 42 -14.96 2.55 -8.81
CA ASN A 42 -15.05 3.99 -9.11
C ASN A 42 -14.01 4.85 -8.39
N ALA A 43 -12.82 4.29 -8.15
CA ALA A 43 -11.72 5.02 -7.52
C ALA A 43 -11.20 6.16 -8.43
N PRO A 44 -10.78 7.31 -7.85
CA PRO A 44 -10.16 8.40 -8.63
C PRO A 44 -8.76 8.04 -9.13
N ILE A 45 -8.12 7.04 -8.52
CA ILE A 45 -6.84 6.47 -8.95
C ILE A 45 -7.12 5.02 -9.35
N VAL A 46 -7.12 4.75 -10.66
CA VAL A 46 -7.51 3.45 -11.21
C VAL A 46 -6.27 2.64 -11.57
N PHE A 47 -6.20 1.40 -11.11
CA PHE A 47 -5.17 0.45 -11.52
C PHE A 47 -5.38 0.05 -12.99
N LYS A 48 -4.32 0.08 -13.80
CA LYS A 48 -4.33 -0.60 -15.09
C LYS A 48 -4.12 -2.10 -14.84
N PRO A 49 -4.96 -2.99 -15.40
CA PRO A 49 -4.75 -4.43 -15.27
C PRO A 49 -3.35 -4.80 -15.78
N ALA A 50 -2.68 -5.70 -15.08
CA ALA A 50 -1.42 -6.27 -15.57
C ALA A 50 -1.67 -6.92 -16.94
N LYS A 51 -0.88 -6.57 -17.95
CA LYS A 51 -0.90 -7.30 -19.21
C LYS A 51 -0.47 -8.74 -18.90
N LYS A 52 -1.22 -9.72 -19.41
CA LYS A 52 -0.72 -11.08 -19.52
C LYS A 52 0.46 -11.12 -20.49
#